data_AF-A0A1H4EJ14-F1
#
_entry.id   AF-A0A1H4EJ14-F1
#
_cell.length_a   1.000
_cell.length_b   1.000
_cell.length_c   1.000
_cell.angle_alpha   90.00
_cell.angle_beta   90.00
_cell.angle_gamma   90.00
#
_symmetry.space_group_name_H-M   'P 1'
#
loop_
_entity.id
_entity.type
_entity.pdbx_description
1 polymer ?
#
loop_
_entity_poly.entity_id
_entity_poly.type
_entity_poly.pdbx_seq_one_letter_code
_entity_poly.pdbx_strand_id
1 'polypeptide(L)' 'MLGAEVKEQSLIKYQGGFPFGLETLVFDESDVAGKMIFKSELQGCKALYASAVFKELCEAHSLTGVLFDENLLNIF' A
#
# COMPACT_ATOMS: atom_id res chain seq x y z
N MET A 1 -3.42 9.91 -8.33
CA MET A 1 -2.66 9.65 -7.09
C MET A 1 -2.82 8.17 -6.74
N LEU A 2 -2.46 7.30 -7.67
CA LEU A 2 -2.55 5.84 -7.55
C LEU A 2 -1.16 5.26 -7.74
N GLY A 3 -0.84 4.16 -7.06
CA GLY A 3 0.31 3.32 -7.37
C GLY A 3 -0.15 2.16 -8.23
N ALA A 4 0.55 1.88 -9.32
CA ALA A 4 0.25 0.78 -10.20
C ALA A 4 0.54 -0.55 -9.48
N GLU A 5 -0.47 -1.42 -9.39
CA GLU A 5 -0.29 -2.76 -8.83
C GLU A 5 0.24 -3.74 -9.88
N VAL A 6 1.16 -4.60 -9.48
CA VAL A 6 1.61 -5.75 -10.29
C VAL A 6 0.54 -6.83 -10.17
N LYS A 7 -0.30 -6.96 -11.21
CA LYS A 7 -1.52 -7.80 -11.19
C LYS A 7 -1.22 -9.28 -10.91
N GLU A 8 -0.13 -9.79 -11.46
CA GLU A 8 0.28 -11.19 -11.32
C GLU A 8 0.77 -11.53 -9.92
N GLN A 9 1.14 -10.52 -9.13
CA GLN A 9 1.66 -10.66 -7.77
C GLN A 9 0.68 -10.13 -6.71
N SER A 10 -0.40 -9.48 -7.12
CA SER A 10 -1.45 -8.96 -6.25
C SER A 10 -2.66 -9.88 -6.30
N LEU A 11 -2.63 -10.93 -5.49
CA LEU A 11 -3.55 -12.06 -5.57
C LEU A 11 -4.81 -11.82 -4.73
N ILE A 12 -5.95 -12.31 -5.21
CA ILE A 12 -7.23 -12.29 -4.50
C ILE A 12 -7.26 -13.45 -3.50
N LYS A 13 -7.59 -13.15 -2.26
CA LYS A 13 -7.90 -14.15 -1.24
C LYS A 13 -9.31 -14.69 -1.48
N TYR A 14 -9.47 -16.02 -1.51
CA TYR A 14 -10.79 -16.66 -1.59
C TYR A 14 -11.13 -17.35 -0.27
N GLN A 15 -12.38 -17.22 0.17
CA GLN A 15 -12.92 -17.92 1.33
C GLN A 15 -14.30 -18.50 0.98
N GLY A 16 -14.44 -19.82 1.10
CA GLY A 16 -15.67 -20.51 0.71
C GLY A 16 -16.03 -20.38 -0.77
N GLY A 17 -15.05 -20.15 -1.65
CA GLY A 17 -15.25 -19.94 -3.09
C GLY A 17 -15.56 -18.49 -3.48
N PHE A 18 -15.66 -17.57 -2.52
CA PHE A 18 -15.94 -16.15 -2.78
C PHE A 18 -14.70 -15.26 -2.54
N PRO A 19 -14.51 -14.18 -3.32
CA PRO A 19 -13.48 -13.19 -3.05
C PRO A 19 -13.63 -12.56 -1.65
N PHE A 20 -12.56 -12.59 -0.87
CA PHE A 20 -12.48 -12.08 0.50
C PHE A 20 -11.33 -11.07 0.65
N GLY A 21 -11.13 -10.22 -0.36
CA GLY A 21 -10.06 -9.23 -0.39
C GLY A 21 -8.79 -9.74 -1.06
N LEU A 22 -7.64 -9.15 -0.71
CA LEU A 22 -6.34 -9.53 -1.25
C LEU A 22 -5.60 -10.47 -0.29
N GLU A 23 -4.87 -11.41 -0.87
CA GLU A 23 -3.88 -12.23 -0.18
C GLU A 23 -2.51 -11.54 -0.21
N THR A 24 -2.17 -10.95 -1.35
CA THR A 24 -0.95 -10.18 -1.56
C THR A 24 -1.28 -8.88 -2.30
N LEU A 25 -0.47 -7.85 -2.04
CA LEU A 25 -0.52 -6.58 -2.75
C LEU A 25 0.91 -6.15 -3.04
N VAL A 26 1.24 -5.98 -4.32
CA VAL A 26 2.57 -5.59 -4.77
C VAL A 26 2.43 -4.42 -5.73
N PHE A 27 3.18 -3.36 -5.50
CA PHE A 27 3.23 -2.21 -6.39
C PHE A 27 4.43 -2.29 -7.33
N ASP A 28 4.28 -1.73 -8.53
CA ASP A 28 5.40 -1.53 -9.45
C ASP A 28 6.35 -0.48 -8.88
N GLU A 29 7.57 -0.89 -8.53
CA GLU A 29 8.57 -0.01 -7.91
C GLU A 29 8.94 1.19 -8.79
N SER A 30 8.95 1.03 -10.12
CA SER A 30 9.27 2.13 -11.04
C SER A 30 8.16 3.17 -11.08
N ASP A 31 6.91 2.74 -10.99
CA ASP A 31 5.75 3.64 -10.93
C ASP A 31 5.67 4.38 -9.58
N VAL A 32 5.95 3.71 -8.46
CA VAL A 32 5.83 4.32 -7.13
C VAL A 32 7.09 5.07 -6.67
N ALA A 33 8.24 4.90 -7.32
CA ALA A 33 9.49 5.57 -6.96
C ALA A 33 9.37 7.11 -6.87
N GLY A 34 8.54 7.72 -7.71
CA GLY A 34 8.29 9.17 -7.70
C GLY A 34 7.16 9.63 -6.77
N LYS A 35 6.53 8.72 -6.01
CA LYS A 35 5.30 9.00 -5.26
C LYS A 35 5.56 8.87 -3.76
N MET A 36 5.39 9.98 -3.04
CA MET A 36 5.52 9.97 -1.58
C MET A 36 4.35 9.25 -0.91
N ILE A 37 3.13 9.52 -1.38
CA ILE A 37 1.88 8.93 -0.88
C ILE A 37 1.00 8.56 -2.07
N PHE A 38 0.38 7.39 -2.03
CA PHE A 38 -0.48 6.89 -3.09
C PHE A 38 -1.54 5.93 -2.55
N LYS A 39 -2.43 5.47 -3.45
CA LYS A 39 -3.52 4.54 -3.14
C LYS A 39 -3.50 3.35 -4.09
N SER A 40 -4.08 2.23 -3.65
CA SER A 40 -4.37 1.07 -4.49
C SER A 40 -5.81 1.13 -5.01
N GLU A 41 -5.98 0.87 -6.30
CA GLU A 41 -7.28 0.61 -6.91
C GLU A 41 -7.83 -0.75 -6.48
N LEU A 42 -6.99 -1.79 -6.38
CA LEU A 42 -7.39 -3.13 -5.94
C LEU A 42 -7.94 -3.17 -4.51
N GLN A 43 -7.47 -2.26 -3.64
CA GLN A 43 -8.01 -2.04 -2.29
C GLN A 43 -9.16 -1.01 -2.24
N GLY A 44 -9.68 -0.60 -3.40
CA GLY A 44 -10.78 0.36 -3.50
C GLY A 44 -10.46 1.73 -2.89
N CYS A 45 -9.18 2.15 -2.91
CA CYS A 45 -8.72 3.45 -2.40
C CYS A 45 -8.99 3.70 -0.90
N LYS A 46 -9.15 2.63 -0.12
CA LYS A 46 -9.50 2.68 1.32
C LYS A 46 -8.31 2.94 2.25
N ALA A 47 -7.10 2.56 1.83
CA ALA A 47 -5.86 2.79 2.58
C ALA A 47 -4.96 3.82 1.86
N LEU A 48 -4.05 4.43 2.63
CA LEU A 48 -2.94 5.23 2.12
C LEU A 48 -1.65 4.42 2.23
N TYR A 49 -0.86 4.45 1.17
CA TYR A 49 0.46 3.85 1.11
C TYR A 49 1.50 4.95 1.01
N ALA A 50 2.65 4.73 1.63
CA ALA A 50 3.75 5.68 1.63
C ALA A 50 5.04 5.00 1.18
N SER A 51 5.86 5.76 0.46
CA SER A 51 7.24 5.34 0.16
C SER A 51 8.12 5.42 1.43
N ALA A 52 9.22 4.66 1.42
CA ALA A 52 10.24 4.76 2.46
C ALA A 52 10.76 6.20 2.62
N VAL A 53 10.95 6.92 1.50
CA VAL A 53 11.39 8.33 1.50
C VAL A 53 10.43 9.23 2.29
N PHE A 54 9.12 9.01 2.20
CA PHE A 54 8.16 9.79 2.98
C PHE A 54 8.26 9.49 4.48
N LYS A 55 8.40 8.20 4.85
CA LYS A 55 8.59 7.79 6.25
C LYS A 55 9.87 8.43 6.83
N GLU A 56 10.98 8.34 6.12
CA GLU A 56 12.26 8.93 6.52
C GLU A 56 12.15 10.45 6.72
N LEU A 57 11.40 11.15 5.84
CA LEU A 57 11.16 12.58 5.99
C LEU A 57 10.36 12.91 7.26
N CYS A 58 9.32 12.13 7.55
CA CYS A 58 8.54 12.29 8.78
C CYS A 58 9.41 12.10 10.02
N GLU A 59 10.25 11.06 10.03
CA GLU A 59 11.17 10.76 11.13
C GLU A 59 12.24 11.85 11.29
N ALA A 60 12.84 12.31 10.19
CA ALA A 60 13.86 13.37 10.20
C ALA A 60 13.35 14.70 10.77
N HIS A 61 12.06 15.00 10.57
CA HIS A 61 11.41 16.20 11.12
C HIS A 61 10.69 15.96 12.45
N SER A 62 10.85 14.78 13.07
CA SER A 62 10.18 14.40 14.32
C SER A 62 8.66 14.60 14.27
N LEU A 63 8.05 14.35 13.10
CA LEU A 63 6.61 14.46 12.94
C LEU A 63 5.94 13.33 13.73
N THR A 64 4.97 13.71 14.56
CA THR A 64 4.19 12.78 15.38
C THR A 64 2.75 12.70 14.85
N GLY A 65 2.03 11.64 15.23
CA GLY A 65 0.63 11.44 14.83
C GLY A 65 0.42 10.60 13.56
N VAL A 66 1.48 10.07 12.97
CA VAL A 66 1.42 9.05 11.92
C VAL A 66 2.04 7.75 12.42
N LEU A 67 1.44 6.62 12.03
CA LEU A 67 1.97 5.28 12.26
C LEU A 67 2.19 4.65 10.89
N PHE A 68 3.35 4.03 10.69
CA PHE A 68 3.68 3.30 9.48
C PHE A 68 3.62 1.80 9.78
N ASP A 69 2.91 1.05 8.94
CA ASP A 69 2.87 -0.40 8.97
C ASP A 69 3.49 -0.95 7.68
N GLU A 70 4.31 -1.99 7.82
CA GLU A 70 4.95 -2.69 6.70
C GLU A 70 4.00 -3.73 6.09
N ASN A 71 2.98 -4.17 6.83
CA ASN A 71 1.93 -5.01 6.31
C ASN A 71 0.90 -4.17 5.55
N LEU A 72 1.05 -4.11 4.22
CA LEU A 72 0.18 -3.36 3.31
C LEU A 72 -1.31 -3.75 3.34
N LEU A 73 -1.62 -4.91 3.91
CA LEU A 73 -2.98 -5.44 4.04
C LEU A 73 -3.50 -5.39 5.49
N ASN A 74 -2.69 -4.91 6.44
CA ASN A 74 -3.18 -4.66 7.79
C ASN A 74 -4.11 -3.43 7.79
N ILE A 75 -5.23 -3.56 8.50
CA ILE A 75 -6.27 -2.52 8.61
C ILE A 75 -6.32 -1.90 10.02
N PHE A 76 -5.38 -2.28 10.89
CA PHE A 76 -5.35 -1.93 12.32
C PHE A 76 -4.07 -1.21 12.70
#